data_AF-A0A7S3Q1E1-F1
#
_entry.id   AF-A0A7S3Q1E1-F1
#
_cell.length_a   1.000
_cell.length_b   1.000
_cell.length_c   1.000
_cell.angle_alpha   90.00
_cell.angle_beta   90.00
_cell.angle_gamma   90.00
#
_symmetry.space_group_name_H-M   'P 1'
#
loop_
_entity.id
_entity.type
_entity.pdbx_description
1 polymer ?
#
loop_
_entity_poly.entity_id
_entity_poly.type
_entity_poly.pdbx_seq_one_letter_code
_entity_poly.pdbx_strand_id
1 'polypeptide(L)'
;SSKREREIGVGGSNGNHHKMDRSLAMLVLLGGLFSLLLVFLALFAIAPIFWSCIVSLLYTLSLFLFNESHGVHDAQEFENRFWTIFAVLFSTALFFAKDSPLAPLGMWSPSLGFSSVILCGYAMHIWDRNMHRYKLSQLVRLKRNCTGNASLNTLHKMGLGIPIENQLHNINECLKDIDQVFIPSTINNFINRTFVIRKEGEIISIFEEAEPRVLNYLICNSRLGLIFYKIKDHRSFKHQHRTQLIELLALEKISQLTVHSRVIVLHALQIMKLPANMRAEHCVRNIILSTKQDDLSELKTLMDAKGDYF
;
A
#
# COMPACT_ATOMS: atom_id res chain seq x y z
N SER A 1 61.31 -20.73 42.78
CA SER A 1 60.01 -20.51 42.12
C SER A 1 59.60 -19.07 42.38
N SER A 2 59.92 -18.16 41.45
CA SER A 2 59.70 -16.72 41.59
C SER A 2 59.23 -16.13 40.27
N LYS A 3 58.20 -15.29 40.38
CA LYS A 3 57.62 -14.41 39.36
C LYS A 3 58.61 -13.31 38.95
N ARG A 4 58.32 -12.76 37.76
CA ARG A 4 58.45 -11.36 37.28
C ARG A 4 59.65 -10.98 36.40
N GLU A 5 59.29 -10.20 35.37
CA GLU A 5 60.08 -9.33 34.47
C GLU A 5 60.72 -10.01 33.25
N ARG A 6 60.60 -9.53 32.00
CA ARG A 6 60.10 -8.24 31.48
C ARG A 6 59.77 -8.36 29.97
N GLU A 7 58.90 -7.46 29.53
CA GLU A 7 58.49 -7.05 28.17
C GLU A 7 59.69 -6.93 27.20
N ILE A 8 59.55 -6.99 25.87
CA ILE A 8 58.95 -5.96 24.99
C ILE A 8 58.78 -6.58 23.59
N GLY A 9 57.63 -6.36 22.95
CA GLY A 9 57.56 -6.47 21.50
C GLY A 9 56.16 -6.59 20.91
N VAL A 10 55.80 -5.60 20.08
CA VAL A 10 54.78 -5.69 19.03
C VAL A 10 53.32 -5.52 19.48
N GLY A 11 53.02 -4.35 20.03
CA GLY A 11 51.67 -3.76 19.97
C GLY A 11 51.68 -2.52 19.07
N GLY A 12 51.70 -2.70 17.75
CA GLY A 12 51.79 -1.54 16.83
C GLY A 12 51.25 -1.70 15.40
N SER A 13 50.80 -2.90 14.97
CA SER A 13 50.46 -3.12 13.55
C SER A 13 48.96 -3.08 13.22
N ASN A 14 48.07 -3.30 14.19
CA ASN A 14 46.63 -3.46 13.90
C ASN A 14 45.87 -2.15 13.62
N GLY A 15 46.46 -0.98 13.92
CA GLY A 15 45.83 0.32 13.66
C GLY A 15 46.00 0.85 12.23
N ASN A 16 47.05 0.41 11.52
CA ASN A 16 47.36 0.91 10.19
C ASN A 16 46.56 0.20 9.09
N HIS A 17 46.29 -1.10 9.24
CA HIS A 17 45.49 -1.84 8.25
C HIS A 17 44.05 -1.30 8.18
N HIS A 18 43.41 -1.10 9.34
CA HIS A 18 42.05 -0.55 9.39
C HIS A 18 41.97 0.92 8.92
N LYS A 19 43.04 1.70 9.11
CA LYS A 19 43.14 3.08 8.56
C LYS A 19 43.30 3.07 7.04
N MET A 20 44.13 2.19 6.50
CA MET A 20 44.39 2.09 5.06
C MET A 20 43.14 1.65 4.29
N ASP A 21 42.36 0.71 4.83
CA ASP A 21 41.09 0.27 4.24
C ASP A 21 40.05 1.39 4.20
N ARG A 22 40.00 2.25 5.24
CA ARG A 22 39.11 3.43 5.28
C ARG A 22 39.55 4.51 4.29
N SER A 23 40.86 4.74 4.16
CA SER A 23 41.41 5.69 3.19
C SER A 23 41.16 5.24 1.76
N LEU A 24 41.34 3.94 1.46
CA LEU A 24 41.03 3.37 0.15
C LEU A 24 39.53 3.47 -0.15
N ALA A 25 38.67 3.12 0.81
CA ALA A 25 37.22 3.26 0.66
C ALA A 25 36.80 4.73 0.41
N MET A 26 37.38 5.70 1.13
CA MET A 26 37.13 7.12 0.87
C MET A 26 37.59 7.55 -0.53
N LEU A 27 38.75 7.06 -1.00
CA LEU A 27 39.27 7.41 -2.31
C LEU A 27 38.42 6.82 -3.44
N VAL A 28 37.93 5.60 -3.26
CA VAL A 28 36.96 4.96 -4.18
C VAL A 28 35.64 5.73 -4.20
N LEU A 29 35.12 6.12 -3.03
CA LEU A 29 33.88 6.93 -2.94
C LEU A 29 34.06 8.30 -3.59
N LEU A 30 35.17 8.98 -3.32
CA LEU A 30 35.48 10.29 -3.90
C LEU A 30 35.67 10.20 -5.42
N GLY A 31 36.38 9.18 -5.89
CA GLY A 31 36.54 8.89 -7.31
C GLY A 31 35.21 8.59 -8.00
N GLY A 32 34.34 7.82 -7.34
CA GLY A 32 32.97 7.55 -7.81
C GLY A 32 32.13 8.81 -7.89
N LEU A 33 32.15 9.66 -6.86
CA LEU A 33 31.44 10.95 -6.84
C LEU A 33 31.95 11.90 -7.93
N PHE A 34 33.28 11.96 -8.12
CA PHE A 34 33.88 12.78 -9.17
C PHE A 34 33.51 12.28 -10.56
N SER A 35 33.56 10.96 -10.80
CA SER A 35 33.11 10.37 -12.05
C SER A 35 31.63 10.66 -12.33
N LEU A 36 30.78 10.58 -11.30
CA LEU A 36 29.35 10.89 -11.41
C LEU A 36 29.12 12.38 -11.76
N LEU A 37 29.89 13.28 -11.13
CA LEU A 37 29.87 14.71 -11.45
C LEU A 37 30.28 14.97 -12.90
N LEU A 38 31.34 14.32 -13.39
CA LEU A 38 31.77 14.47 -14.79
C LEU A 38 30.72 13.98 -15.79
N VAL A 39 30.10 12.83 -15.52
CA VAL A 39 28.99 12.31 -16.34
C VAL A 39 27.84 13.32 -16.36
N PHE A 40 27.48 13.86 -15.20
CA PHE A 40 26.41 14.84 -15.09
C PHE A 40 26.72 16.13 -15.86
N LEU A 41 27.95 16.65 -15.77
CA LEU A 41 28.39 17.80 -16.55
C LEU A 41 28.36 17.52 -18.06
N ALA A 42 28.76 16.32 -18.49
CA ALA A 42 28.68 15.92 -19.89
C ALA A 42 27.23 15.87 -20.39
N LEU A 43 26.31 15.35 -19.59
CA LEU A 43 24.88 15.34 -19.90
C LEU A 43 24.30 16.76 -20.04
N PHE A 44 24.65 17.66 -19.10
CA PHE A 44 24.26 19.07 -19.17
C PHE A 44 24.86 19.82 -20.36
N ALA A 45 26.05 19.42 -20.82
CA ALA A 45 26.65 20.01 -22.02
C ALA A 45 25.87 19.65 -23.30
N ILE A 46 25.22 18.48 -23.33
CA ILE A 46 24.46 17.99 -24.49
C ILE A 46 23.02 18.53 -24.49
N ALA A 47 22.33 18.44 -23.36
CA ALA A 47 20.90 18.79 -23.24
C ALA A 47 20.59 19.52 -21.92
N PRO A 48 21.05 20.77 -21.75
CA PRO A 48 20.97 21.50 -20.48
C PRO A 48 19.54 21.72 -19.96
N ILE A 49 18.56 21.96 -20.83
CA ILE A 49 17.17 22.23 -20.45
C ILE A 49 16.53 20.92 -19.97
N PHE A 50 16.61 19.86 -20.78
CA PHE A 50 16.08 18.55 -20.41
C PHE A 50 16.68 18.04 -19.10
N TRP A 51 18.01 18.06 -18.95
CA TRP A 51 18.66 17.58 -17.73
C TRP A 51 18.36 18.46 -16.51
N SER A 52 18.18 19.77 -16.67
CA SER A 52 17.68 20.64 -15.59
C SER A 52 16.29 20.21 -15.11
N CYS A 53 15.36 19.91 -16.03
CA CYS A 53 14.04 19.40 -15.70
C CYS A 53 14.12 18.04 -14.98
N ILE A 54 14.95 17.11 -15.48
CA ILE A 54 15.14 15.78 -14.85
C ILE A 54 15.70 15.92 -13.44
N VAL A 55 16.66 16.82 -13.21
CA VAL A 55 17.23 17.06 -11.89
C VAL A 55 16.22 17.64 -10.92
N SER A 56 15.40 18.59 -11.38
CA SER A 56 14.29 19.14 -10.57
C SER A 56 13.27 18.06 -10.20
N LEU A 57 12.96 17.16 -11.14
CA LEU A 57 12.09 16.01 -10.90
C LEU A 57 12.72 15.01 -9.93
N LEU A 58 13.98 14.64 -10.11
CA LEU A 58 14.71 13.75 -9.20
C LEU A 58 14.83 14.35 -7.80
N TYR A 59 15.03 15.65 -7.68
CA TYR A 59 15.03 16.35 -6.41
C TYR A 59 13.65 16.27 -5.74
N THR A 60 12.57 16.51 -6.50
CA THR A 60 11.19 16.39 -6.01
C THR A 60 10.86 14.96 -5.58
N LEU A 61 11.30 13.96 -6.35
CA LEU A 61 11.19 12.55 -5.99
C LEU A 61 11.98 12.23 -4.72
N SER A 62 13.19 12.77 -4.59
CA SER A 62 14.02 12.59 -3.39
C SER A 62 13.33 13.20 -2.17
N LEU A 63 12.81 14.43 -2.28
CA LEU A 63 12.04 15.05 -1.20
C LEU A 63 10.80 14.24 -0.83
N PHE A 64 10.11 13.67 -1.82
CA PHE A 64 8.98 12.78 -1.56
C PHE A 64 9.44 11.53 -0.80
N LEU A 65 10.48 10.83 -1.27
CA LEU A 65 10.98 9.61 -0.62
C LEU A 65 11.56 9.86 0.78
N PHE A 66 12.30 10.95 0.98
CA PHE A 66 12.91 11.26 2.27
C PHE A 66 11.89 11.77 3.31
N ASN A 67 10.68 12.15 2.87
CA ASN A 67 9.64 12.66 3.74
C ASN A 67 8.54 11.63 4.00
N GLU A 68 8.90 10.34 4.03
CA GLU A 68 7.99 9.21 4.25
C GLU A 68 7.19 9.34 5.55
N SER A 69 7.76 9.96 6.58
CA SER A 69 7.10 10.23 7.86
C SER A 69 6.08 11.37 7.83
N HIS A 70 5.96 12.10 6.72
CA HIS A 70 5.03 13.21 6.60
C HIS A 70 3.69 12.73 6.03
N GLY A 71 2.58 13.36 6.43
CA GLY A 71 1.23 12.90 6.10
C GLY A 71 0.85 12.91 4.60
N VAL A 72 1.79 13.34 3.78
CA VAL A 72 1.85 13.17 2.32
C VAL A 72 1.76 11.68 1.93
N HIS A 73 2.29 10.76 2.75
CA HIS A 73 2.24 9.32 2.51
C HIS A 73 1.07 8.60 3.19
N ASP A 74 0.39 9.26 4.13
CA ASP A 74 -0.68 8.66 4.94
C ASP A 74 -1.86 8.22 4.08
N ALA A 75 -2.16 8.97 3.03
CA ALA A 75 -3.22 8.66 2.10
C ALA A 75 -2.65 8.11 0.78
N GLN A 76 -2.99 6.86 0.46
CA GLN A 76 -2.66 6.26 -0.85
C GLN A 76 -3.12 7.14 -2.03
N GLU A 77 -4.26 7.82 -1.89
CA GLU A 77 -4.76 8.72 -2.94
C GLU A 77 -3.81 9.87 -3.25
N PHE A 78 -3.01 10.30 -2.27
CA PHE A 78 -2.00 11.34 -2.50
C PHE A 78 -0.84 10.77 -3.33
N GLU A 79 -0.34 9.58 -3.00
CA GLU A 79 0.73 8.94 -3.78
C GLU A 79 0.31 8.71 -5.23
N ASN A 80 -0.91 8.23 -5.46
CA ASN A 80 -1.43 8.04 -6.81
C ASN A 80 -1.47 9.37 -7.59
N ARG A 81 -1.83 10.48 -6.93
CA ARG A 81 -1.80 11.82 -7.55
C ARG A 81 -0.37 12.27 -7.82
N PHE A 82 0.54 12.03 -6.88
CA PHE A 82 1.96 12.35 -7.03
C PHE A 82 2.54 11.65 -8.26
N TRP A 83 2.38 10.33 -8.39
CA TRP A 83 2.90 9.56 -9.53
C TRP A 83 2.27 10.00 -10.86
N THR A 84 0.99 10.35 -10.86
CA THR A 84 0.32 10.87 -12.06
C THR A 84 0.90 12.22 -12.48
N ILE A 85 1.06 13.16 -11.53
CA ILE A 85 1.63 14.49 -11.80
C ILE A 85 3.10 14.35 -12.23
N PHE A 86 3.87 13.51 -11.55
CA PHE A 86 5.26 13.25 -11.88
C PHE A 86 5.40 12.72 -13.31
N ALA A 87 4.55 11.76 -13.71
CA ALA A 87 4.52 11.22 -15.07
C ALA A 87 4.18 12.29 -16.12
N VAL A 88 3.22 13.18 -15.82
CA VAL A 88 2.86 14.29 -16.70
C VAL A 88 4.03 15.27 -16.86
N LEU A 89 4.69 15.66 -15.76
CA LEU A 89 5.83 16.57 -15.81
C LEU A 89 7.03 15.95 -16.53
N PHE A 90 7.33 14.67 -16.26
CA PHE A 90 8.38 13.92 -16.94
C PHE A 90 8.11 13.80 -18.44
N SER A 91 6.88 13.43 -18.82
CA SER A 91 6.48 13.36 -20.24
C SER A 91 6.52 14.73 -20.91
N THR A 92 6.16 15.79 -20.19
CA THR A 92 6.24 17.17 -20.70
C THR A 92 7.70 17.56 -20.97
N ALA A 93 8.62 17.26 -20.05
CA ALA A 93 10.04 17.46 -20.27
C ALA A 93 10.55 16.65 -21.48
N LEU A 94 10.10 15.40 -21.64
CA LEU A 94 10.46 14.57 -22.78
C LEU A 94 9.94 15.11 -24.13
N PHE A 95 8.69 15.54 -24.23
CA PHE A 95 8.13 15.95 -25.52
C PHE A 95 8.36 17.42 -25.87
N PHE A 96 8.57 18.30 -24.89
CA PHE A 96 8.61 19.75 -25.09
C PHE A 96 9.91 20.45 -24.67
N ALA A 97 10.84 19.80 -23.97
CA ALA A 97 12.18 20.37 -23.80
C ALA A 97 12.91 20.36 -25.15
N LYS A 98 13.43 21.51 -25.59
CA LYS A 98 13.98 21.71 -26.95
C LYS A 98 15.12 20.75 -27.30
N ASP A 99 15.88 20.35 -26.30
CA ASP A 99 17.06 19.49 -26.39
C ASP A 99 16.77 18.04 -25.93
N SER A 100 15.50 17.70 -25.71
CA SER A 100 15.11 16.32 -25.38
C SER A 100 15.22 15.40 -26.60
N PRO A 101 15.55 14.11 -26.40
CA PRO A 101 15.55 13.11 -27.47
C PRO A 101 14.19 12.96 -28.19
N LEU A 102 13.07 13.26 -27.51
CA LEU A 102 11.71 13.17 -28.08
C LEU A 102 11.11 14.52 -28.48
N ALA A 103 11.89 15.61 -28.36
CA ALA A 103 11.48 16.95 -28.77
C ALA A 103 10.93 17.04 -30.21
N PRO A 104 11.49 16.32 -31.22
CA PRO A 104 10.99 16.39 -32.58
C PRO A 104 9.50 16.02 -32.70
N LEU A 105 8.98 15.10 -31.88
CA LEU A 105 7.57 14.70 -31.92
C LEU A 105 6.64 15.82 -31.43
N GLY A 106 7.00 16.48 -30.33
CA GLY A 106 6.20 17.59 -29.78
C GLY A 106 6.34 18.88 -30.59
N MET A 107 7.51 19.12 -31.20
CA MET A 107 7.73 20.28 -32.07
C MET A 107 7.08 20.12 -33.46
N TRP A 108 7.04 18.90 -34.01
CA TRP A 108 6.40 18.64 -35.31
C TRP A 108 4.88 18.78 -35.24
N SER A 109 4.27 18.32 -34.14
CA SER A 109 2.85 18.54 -33.87
C SER A 109 2.62 18.74 -32.37
N PRO A 110 2.34 19.98 -31.94
CA PRO A 110 1.99 20.25 -30.55
C PRO A 110 0.83 19.38 -30.06
N SER A 111 -0.16 19.12 -30.92
CA SER A 111 -1.30 18.25 -30.61
C SER A 111 -0.89 16.81 -30.32
N LEU A 112 0.05 16.24 -31.08
CA LEU A 112 0.60 14.91 -30.81
C LEU A 112 1.42 14.88 -29.52
N GLY A 113 2.21 15.93 -29.27
CA GLY A 113 2.93 16.10 -27.99
C GLY A 113 1.99 16.12 -26.79
N PHE A 114 0.94 16.96 -26.83
CA PHE A 114 -0.07 17.03 -25.78
C PHE A 114 -0.83 15.71 -25.61
N SER A 115 -1.23 15.06 -26.71
CA SER A 115 -1.91 13.76 -26.66
C SER A 115 -1.03 12.69 -26.01
N SER A 116 0.27 12.70 -26.31
CA SER A 116 1.24 11.77 -25.72
C SER A 116 1.43 12.02 -24.22
N VAL A 117 1.53 13.28 -23.80
CA VAL A 117 1.60 13.64 -22.36
C VAL A 117 0.36 13.17 -21.61
N ILE A 118 -0.83 13.42 -22.16
CA ILE A 118 -2.10 12.97 -21.57
C ILE A 118 -2.15 11.44 -21.49
N LEU A 119 -1.74 10.75 -22.56
CA LEU A 119 -1.71 9.29 -22.61
C LEU A 119 -0.76 8.72 -21.55
N CYS A 120 0.46 9.25 -21.42
CA CYS A 120 1.43 8.80 -20.42
C CYS A 120 0.91 9.06 -18.98
N GLY A 121 0.35 10.23 -18.72
CA GLY A 121 -0.27 10.55 -17.43
C GLY A 121 -1.43 9.62 -17.09
N TYR A 122 -2.32 9.36 -18.05
CA TYR A 122 -3.45 8.45 -17.88
C TYR A 122 -3.01 6.99 -17.72
N ALA A 123 -2.03 6.54 -18.51
CA ALA A 123 -1.47 5.20 -18.38
C ALA A 123 -0.87 4.98 -16.99
N MET A 124 -0.10 5.94 -16.48
CA MET A 124 0.44 5.89 -15.12
C MET A 124 -0.64 5.92 -14.04
N HIS A 125 -1.67 6.75 -14.22
CA HIS A 125 -2.83 6.79 -13.33
C HIS A 125 -3.53 5.42 -13.23
N ILE A 126 -3.79 4.78 -14.38
CA ILE A 126 -4.46 3.48 -14.44
C ILE A 126 -3.56 2.37 -13.90
N TRP A 127 -2.27 2.37 -14.28
CA TRP A 127 -1.31 1.37 -13.84
C TRP A 127 -1.18 1.33 -12.33
N ASP A 128 -0.88 2.48 -11.71
CA ASP A 128 -0.69 2.60 -10.26
C ASP A 128 -1.97 2.23 -9.49
N ARG A 129 -3.12 2.73 -9.95
CA ARG A 129 -4.44 2.41 -9.38
C ARG A 129 -4.75 0.91 -9.46
N ASN A 130 -4.45 0.25 -10.58
CA ASN A 130 -4.69 -1.17 -10.76
C ASN A 130 -3.73 -2.04 -9.93
N MET A 131 -2.45 -1.68 -9.89
CA MET A 131 -1.46 -2.38 -9.08
C MET A 131 -1.83 -2.36 -7.60
N HIS A 132 -2.27 -1.20 -7.09
CA HIS A 132 -2.72 -1.08 -5.71
C HIS A 132 -3.99 -1.88 -5.43
N ARG A 133 -4.99 -1.81 -6.33
CA ARG A 133 -6.21 -2.62 -6.22
C ARG A 133 -5.92 -4.11 -6.22
N TYR A 134 -4.99 -4.56 -7.06
CA TYR A 134 -4.58 -5.95 -7.11
C TYR A 134 -4.10 -6.41 -5.74
N LYS A 135 -3.16 -5.67 -5.12
CA LYS A 135 -2.67 -5.94 -3.75
C LYS A 135 -3.80 -5.98 -2.72
N LEU A 136 -4.73 -5.02 -2.75
CA LEU A 136 -5.87 -4.96 -1.83
C LEU A 136 -6.93 -6.06 -2.06
N SER A 137 -7.04 -6.56 -3.29
CA SER A 137 -8.02 -7.56 -3.69
C SER A 137 -7.58 -9.00 -3.38
N GLN A 138 -6.30 -9.19 -3.02
CA GLN A 138 -5.78 -10.49 -2.66
C GLN A 138 -6.44 -10.96 -1.36
N LEU A 139 -7.09 -12.12 -1.44
CA LEU A 139 -7.56 -12.82 -0.25
C LEU A 139 -6.35 -13.37 0.49
N VAL A 140 -6.32 -13.21 1.81
CA VAL A 140 -5.31 -13.84 2.65
C VAL A 140 -5.56 -15.34 2.60
N ARG A 141 -4.74 -16.05 1.84
CA ARG A 141 -4.79 -17.50 1.80
C ARG A 141 -3.89 -18.02 2.93
N LEU A 142 -4.50 -18.43 4.03
CA LEU A 142 -3.79 -19.06 5.14
C LEU A 142 -3.71 -20.57 4.87
N LYS A 143 -2.49 -21.14 4.88
CA LYS A 143 -2.29 -22.59 4.71
C LYS A 143 -2.86 -23.30 5.94
N ARG A 144 -3.80 -24.21 5.69
CA ARG A 144 -4.65 -24.98 6.63
C ARG A 144 -5.84 -24.21 7.24
N ASN A 145 -7.01 -24.79 6.98
CA ASN A 145 -8.25 -24.70 7.77
C ASN A 145 -9.21 -23.52 7.57
N CYS A 146 -9.00 -22.62 6.61
CA CYS A 146 -10.15 -21.97 5.97
C CYS A 146 -10.82 -22.98 5.04
N THR A 147 -11.48 -23.98 5.63
CA THR A 147 -12.31 -24.95 4.93
C THR A 147 -13.53 -24.25 4.35
N GLY A 148 -13.36 -23.47 3.28
CA GLY A 148 -14.49 -22.94 2.50
C GLY A 148 -15.41 -24.09 2.09
N ASN A 149 -14.85 -25.25 1.70
CA ASN A 149 -15.64 -26.39 1.27
C ASN A 149 -16.24 -27.23 2.43
N ALA A 150 -15.59 -27.31 3.60
CA ALA A 150 -16.15 -28.07 4.74
C ALA A 150 -17.13 -27.22 5.56
N SER A 151 -16.93 -25.90 5.66
CA SER A 151 -17.88 -25.00 6.32
C SER A 151 -19.14 -24.81 5.46
N LEU A 152 -19.00 -24.62 4.14
CA LEU A 152 -20.13 -24.47 3.22
C LEU A 152 -20.97 -25.75 3.14
N ASN A 153 -20.36 -26.94 3.08
CA ASN A 153 -21.10 -28.20 3.13
C ASN A 153 -21.81 -28.43 4.49
N THR A 154 -21.25 -27.95 5.60
CA THR A 154 -21.89 -28.06 6.93
C THR A 154 -23.01 -27.03 7.10
N LEU A 155 -22.85 -25.82 6.55
CA LEU A 155 -23.85 -24.76 6.53
C LEU A 155 -25.02 -25.06 5.59
N HIS A 156 -24.73 -25.64 4.42
CA HIS A 156 -25.73 -26.14 3.48
C HIS A 156 -26.56 -27.27 4.10
N LYS A 157 -25.94 -28.17 4.86
CA LYS A 157 -26.63 -29.23 5.63
C LYS A 157 -27.51 -28.68 6.77
N MET A 158 -27.26 -27.47 7.28
CA MET A 158 -28.08 -26.80 8.28
C MET A 158 -29.20 -25.92 7.69
N GLY A 159 -29.39 -25.92 6.36
CA GLY A 159 -30.41 -25.09 5.69
C GLY A 159 -30.04 -23.60 5.56
N LEU A 160 -28.83 -23.21 5.97
CA LEU A 160 -28.29 -21.84 5.95
C LEU A 160 -27.40 -21.54 4.72
N GLY A 161 -27.18 -22.51 3.82
CA GLY A 161 -26.25 -22.36 2.68
C GLY A 161 -26.64 -21.29 1.66
N ILE A 162 -27.93 -21.25 1.26
CA ILE A 162 -28.46 -20.31 0.27
C ILE A 162 -28.42 -18.83 0.75
N PRO A 163 -28.77 -18.47 2.00
CA PRO A 163 -28.71 -17.06 2.44
C PRO A 163 -27.29 -16.50 2.53
N ILE A 164 -26.27 -17.32 2.83
CA ILE A 164 -24.89 -16.83 3.03
C ILE A 164 -24.21 -16.49 1.71
N GLU A 165 -24.38 -17.33 0.68
CA GLU A 165 -23.86 -17.04 -0.66
C GLU A 165 -24.51 -15.79 -1.24
N ASN A 166 -25.81 -15.60 -1.00
CA ASN A 166 -26.52 -14.38 -1.37
C ASN A 166 -25.97 -13.14 -0.65
N GLN A 167 -25.67 -13.23 0.65
CA GLN A 167 -25.05 -12.12 1.39
C GLN A 167 -23.65 -11.78 0.85
N LEU A 168 -22.81 -12.77 0.56
CA LEU A 168 -21.50 -12.56 -0.04
C LEU A 168 -21.61 -11.97 -1.45
N HIS A 169 -22.57 -12.45 -2.26
CA HIS A 169 -22.86 -11.92 -3.58
C HIS A 169 -23.29 -10.44 -3.50
N ASN A 170 -24.18 -10.11 -2.56
CA ASN A 170 -24.64 -8.74 -2.32
C ASN A 170 -23.50 -7.81 -1.93
N ILE A 171 -22.58 -8.25 -1.06
CA ILE A 171 -21.36 -7.49 -0.74
C ILE A 171 -20.53 -7.23 -2.00
N ASN A 172 -20.34 -8.25 -2.83
CA ASN A 172 -19.53 -8.12 -4.05
C ASN A 172 -20.18 -7.21 -5.10
N GLU A 173 -21.50 -7.27 -5.29
CA GLU A 173 -22.22 -6.36 -6.19
C GLU A 173 -22.18 -4.92 -5.67
N CYS A 174 -22.43 -4.70 -4.37
CA CYS A 174 -22.30 -3.36 -3.77
C CYS A 174 -20.87 -2.82 -3.91
N LEU A 175 -19.86 -3.67 -3.70
CA LEU A 175 -18.46 -3.29 -3.86
C LEU A 175 -18.13 -2.94 -5.31
N LYS A 176 -18.66 -3.69 -6.28
CA LYS A 176 -18.48 -3.42 -7.72
C LYS A 176 -19.13 -2.10 -8.14
N ASP A 177 -20.31 -1.80 -7.60
CA ASP A 177 -21.03 -0.54 -7.83
C ASP A 177 -20.24 0.68 -7.32
N ILE A 178 -19.61 0.55 -6.14
CA ILE A 178 -18.75 1.59 -5.56
C ILE A 178 -17.40 1.65 -6.28
N ASP A 179 -16.87 0.49 -6.69
CA ASP A 179 -15.53 0.36 -7.25
C ASP A 179 -15.47 0.64 -8.76
N GLN A 180 -15.73 1.88 -9.14
CA GLN A 180 -15.58 2.31 -10.53
C GLN A 180 -14.09 2.42 -10.91
N VAL A 181 -13.66 1.58 -11.86
CA VAL A 181 -12.27 1.50 -12.36
C VAL A 181 -11.93 2.73 -13.20
N PHE A 182 -12.83 3.05 -14.15
CA PHE A 182 -12.57 4.00 -15.23
C PHE A 182 -12.91 5.45 -14.88
N ILE A 183 -13.70 5.67 -13.82
CA ILE A 183 -14.14 7.00 -13.41
C ILE A 183 -13.25 7.47 -12.25
N PRO A 184 -12.59 8.65 -12.38
CA PRO A 184 -11.87 9.25 -11.27
C PRO A 184 -12.76 9.41 -10.04
N SER A 185 -12.24 9.07 -8.85
CA SER A 185 -13.00 9.10 -7.60
C SER A 185 -13.57 10.49 -7.28
N THR A 186 -12.90 11.56 -7.70
CA THR A 186 -13.41 12.94 -7.55
C THR A 186 -14.72 13.16 -8.32
N ILE A 187 -14.79 12.68 -9.57
CA ILE A 187 -15.97 12.83 -10.42
C ILE A 187 -17.10 11.94 -9.89
N ASN A 188 -16.79 10.69 -9.55
CA ASN A 188 -17.78 9.77 -9.00
C ASN A 188 -18.36 10.29 -7.67
N ASN A 189 -17.52 10.80 -6.78
CA ASN A 189 -17.95 11.35 -5.50
C ASN A 189 -18.76 12.64 -5.65
N PHE A 190 -18.60 13.38 -6.75
CA PHE A 190 -19.40 14.57 -7.02
C PHE A 190 -20.80 14.20 -7.54
N ILE A 191 -20.89 13.20 -8.41
CA ILE A 191 -22.15 12.86 -9.12
C ILE A 191 -22.97 11.83 -8.33
N ASN A 192 -22.35 10.77 -7.82
CA ASN A 192 -23.04 9.59 -7.28
C ASN A 192 -22.94 9.46 -5.76
N ARG A 193 -22.71 10.56 -5.05
CA ARG A 193 -22.44 10.53 -3.60
C ARG A 193 -23.50 9.79 -2.79
N THR A 194 -24.77 10.10 -3.00
CA THR A 194 -25.90 9.47 -2.26
C THR A 194 -26.00 7.98 -2.56
N PHE A 195 -25.76 7.60 -3.82
CA PHE A 195 -25.76 6.20 -4.23
C PHE A 195 -24.62 5.41 -3.56
N VAL A 196 -23.40 5.98 -3.54
CA VAL A 196 -22.24 5.38 -2.88
C VAL A 196 -22.49 5.22 -1.37
N ILE A 197 -22.96 6.28 -0.69
CA ILE A 197 -23.26 6.24 0.75
C ILE A 197 -24.27 5.13 1.09
N ARG A 198 -25.32 4.98 0.27
CA ARG A 198 -26.31 3.90 0.45
C ARG A 198 -25.68 2.52 0.31
N LYS A 199 -24.86 2.31 -0.71
CA LYS A 199 -24.18 1.04 -0.97
C LYS A 199 -23.14 0.69 0.11
N GLU A 200 -22.44 1.69 0.64
CA GLU A 200 -21.56 1.50 1.80
C GLU A 200 -22.36 1.05 3.03
N GLY A 201 -23.50 1.69 3.29
CA GLY A 201 -24.41 1.30 4.36
C GLY A 201 -24.95 -0.13 4.21
N GLU A 202 -25.35 -0.53 3.00
CA GLU A 202 -25.78 -1.90 2.69
C GLU A 202 -24.68 -2.95 3.00
N ILE A 203 -23.40 -2.64 2.74
CA ILE A 203 -22.30 -3.54 3.11
C ILE A 203 -22.15 -3.64 4.64
N ILE A 204 -22.21 -2.50 5.33
CA ILE A 204 -22.06 -2.46 6.80
C ILE A 204 -23.18 -3.24 7.48
N SER A 205 -24.43 -3.05 7.05
CA SER A 205 -25.58 -3.73 7.64
C SER A 205 -25.48 -5.26 7.51
N ILE A 206 -24.95 -5.76 6.39
CA ILE A 206 -24.73 -7.22 6.22
C ILE A 206 -23.74 -7.74 7.28
N PHE A 207 -22.65 -7.04 7.55
CA PHE A 207 -21.70 -7.45 8.61
C PHE A 207 -22.29 -7.28 10.02
N GLU A 208 -23.10 -6.23 10.23
CA GLU A 208 -23.74 -5.90 11.51
C GLU A 208 -24.82 -6.91 11.90
N GLU A 209 -25.60 -7.40 10.94
CA GLU A 209 -26.68 -8.37 11.17
C GLU A 209 -26.20 -9.83 11.11
N ALA A 210 -24.99 -10.09 10.60
CA ALA A 210 -24.47 -11.45 10.47
C ALA A 210 -24.25 -12.15 11.83
N GLU A 211 -24.77 -13.38 11.93
CA GLU A 211 -24.48 -14.31 13.03
C GLU A 211 -23.00 -14.72 13.04
N PRO A 212 -22.44 -15.15 14.19
CA PRO A 212 -21.01 -15.46 14.32
C PRO A 212 -20.44 -16.37 13.21
N ARG A 213 -21.13 -17.46 12.86
CA ARG A 213 -20.65 -18.38 11.81
C ARG A 213 -20.64 -17.74 10.43
N VAL A 214 -21.71 -17.01 10.11
CA VAL A 214 -21.87 -16.29 8.85
C VAL A 214 -20.83 -15.19 8.74
N LEU A 215 -20.65 -14.41 9.80
CA LEU A 215 -19.66 -13.34 9.89
C LEU A 215 -18.24 -13.83 9.59
N ASN A 216 -17.84 -14.94 10.23
CA ASN A 216 -16.52 -15.54 9.98
C ASN A 216 -16.39 -16.02 8.52
N TYR A 217 -17.44 -16.59 7.94
CA TYR A 217 -17.43 -16.97 6.52
C TYR A 217 -17.29 -15.74 5.61
N LEU A 218 -18.05 -14.67 5.86
CA LEU A 218 -18.01 -13.44 5.07
C LEU A 218 -16.63 -12.77 5.17
N ILE A 219 -16.03 -12.68 6.35
CA ILE A 219 -14.67 -12.13 6.52
C ILE A 219 -13.65 -12.95 5.73
N CYS A 220 -13.73 -14.29 5.81
CA CYS A 220 -12.78 -15.17 5.14
C CYS A 220 -12.87 -15.16 3.60
N ASN A 221 -14.04 -14.84 3.05
CA ASN A 221 -14.29 -14.93 1.61
C ASN A 221 -14.50 -13.57 0.92
N SER A 222 -14.65 -12.50 1.69
CA SER A 222 -14.72 -11.14 1.16
C SER A 222 -13.32 -10.55 0.96
N ARG A 223 -13.19 -9.64 -0.02
CA ARG A 223 -11.96 -8.87 -0.24
C ARG A 223 -11.87 -7.73 0.78
N LEU A 224 -11.74 -8.07 2.06
CA LEU A 224 -11.91 -7.13 3.17
C LEU A 224 -11.00 -5.90 3.07
N GLY A 225 -9.75 -6.08 2.63
CA GLY A 225 -8.82 -4.98 2.35
C GLY A 225 -9.35 -3.97 1.32
N LEU A 226 -9.91 -4.48 0.21
CA LEU A 226 -10.54 -3.65 -0.81
C LEU A 226 -11.81 -2.96 -0.27
N ILE A 227 -12.61 -3.65 0.55
CA ILE A 227 -13.80 -3.07 1.20
C ILE A 227 -13.40 -1.89 2.09
N PHE A 228 -12.44 -2.08 3.00
CA PHE A 228 -11.93 -1.01 3.86
C PHE A 228 -11.36 0.17 3.06
N TYR A 229 -10.67 -0.13 1.96
CA TYR A 229 -10.13 0.91 1.09
C TYR A 229 -11.23 1.69 0.35
N LYS A 230 -12.32 1.03 -0.07
CA LYS A 230 -13.39 1.64 -0.89
C LYS A 230 -14.43 2.37 -0.08
N ILE A 231 -14.80 1.85 1.08
CA ILE A 231 -15.69 2.57 2.01
C ILE A 231 -14.92 3.79 2.54
N LYS A 232 -15.53 4.98 2.50
CA LYS A 232 -14.89 6.25 2.88
C LYS A 232 -15.60 6.91 4.06
N ASP A 233 -14.84 7.66 4.85
CA ASP A 233 -15.39 8.59 5.81
C ASP A 233 -15.68 9.93 5.13
N HIS A 234 -16.95 10.25 4.96
CA HIS A 234 -17.39 11.42 4.21
C HIS A 234 -17.45 12.65 5.13
N ARG A 235 -16.62 13.67 4.88
CA ARG A 235 -16.51 14.88 5.74
C ARG A 235 -17.83 15.60 6.04
N SER A 236 -18.81 15.57 5.12
CA SER A 236 -20.10 16.25 5.31
C SER A 236 -21.20 15.34 5.87
N PHE A 237 -20.90 14.08 6.19
CA PHE A 237 -21.83 13.14 6.78
C PHE A 237 -21.35 12.77 8.18
N LYS A 238 -22.24 12.79 9.18
CA LYS A 238 -21.88 12.46 10.57
C LYS A 238 -21.41 11.01 10.75
N HIS A 239 -21.74 10.11 9.82
CA HIS A 239 -21.36 8.71 9.91
C HIS A 239 -20.04 8.49 9.18
N GLN A 240 -19.03 8.10 9.96
CA GLN A 240 -17.73 7.66 9.46
C GLN A 240 -17.85 6.18 9.11
N HIS A 241 -18.37 5.86 7.92
CA HIS A 241 -18.68 4.49 7.50
C HIS A 241 -17.49 3.52 7.56
N ARG A 242 -16.29 3.97 7.16
CA ARG A 242 -15.10 3.13 7.24
C ARG A 242 -14.74 2.87 8.70
N THR A 243 -14.75 3.93 9.50
CA THR A 243 -14.47 3.83 10.93
C THR A 243 -15.48 2.91 11.61
N GLN A 244 -16.77 3.06 11.32
CA GLN A 244 -17.86 2.20 11.80
C GLN A 244 -17.62 0.73 11.46
N LEU A 245 -17.31 0.41 10.20
CA LEU A 245 -17.06 -0.98 9.82
C LEU A 245 -15.83 -1.57 10.54
N ILE A 246 -14.77 -0.78 10.69
CA ILE A 246 -13.56 -1.21 11.40
C ILE A 246 -13.87 -1.45 12.89
N GLU A 247 -14.60 -0.55 13.54
CA GLU A 247 -14.97 -0.65 14.95
C GLU A 247 -15.92 -1.83 15.20
N LEU A 248 -16.89 -2.05 14.31
CA LEU A 248 -17.78 -3.21 14.33
C LEU A 248 -16.98 -4.52 14.37
N LEU A 249 -15.98 -4.66 13.50
CA LEU A 249 -15.20 -5.90 13.39
C LEU A 249 -14.10 -6.04 14.46
N ALA A 250 -13.43 -4.94 14.81
CA ALA A 250 -12.28 -4.96 15.71
C ALA A 250 -12.62 -4.75 17.18
N LEU A 251 -13.77 -4.16 17.50
CA LEU A 251 -14.19 -3.83 18.87
C LEU A 251 -15.47 -4.56 19.27
N GLU A 252 -16.56 -4.39 18.50
CA GLU A 252 -17.88 -4.85 18.93
C GLU A 252 -18.05 -6.37 18.76
N LYS A 253 -17.74 -6.90 17.57
CA LYS A 253 -17.92 -8.31 17.23
C LYS A 253 -16.65 -9.15 17.41
N ILE A 254 -15.59 -8.60 17.99
CA ILE A 254 -14.29 -9.29 18.13
C ILE A 254 -14.40 -10.64 18.86
N SER A 255 -15.28 -10.74 19.86
CA SER A 255 -15.55 -11.96 20.62
C SER A 255 -16.21 -13.06 19.78
N GLN A 256 -16.87 -12.69 18.68
CA GLN A 256 -17.52 -13.60 17.74
C GLN A 256 -16.55 -14.09 16.65
N LEU A 257 -15.37 -13.47 16.52
CA LEU A 257 -14.38 -13.80 15.49
C LEU A 257 -13.47 -14.95 15.93
N THR A 258 -13.31 -15.92 15.03
CA THR A 258 -12.27 -16.94 15.10
C THR A 258 -10.89 -16.33 14.90
N VAL A 259 -9.83 -17.04 15.31
CA VAL A 259 -8.45 -16.61 15.12
C VAL A 259 -8.16 -16.28 13.65
N HIS A 260 -8.60 -17.13 12.71
CA HIS A 260 -8.46 -16.87 11.27
C HIS A 260 -9.11 -15.55 10.83
N SER A 261 -10.34 -15.29 11.23
CA SER A 261 -11.00 -14.01 10.88
C SER A 261 -10.28 -12.81 11.50
N ARG A 262 -9.77 -12.93 12.73
CA ARG A 262 -8.95 -11.89 13.37
C ARG A 262 -7.67 -11.62 12.58
N VAL A 263 -6.99 -12.66 12.08
CA VAL A 263 -5.83 -12.54 11.20
C VAL A 263 -6.18 -11.78 9.93
N ILE A 264 -7.33 -12.07 9.30
CA ILE A 264 -7.76 -11.40 8.06
C ILE A 264 -8.11 -9.93 8.31
N VAL A 265 -8.82 -9.62 9.40
CA VAL A 265 -9.10 -8.22 9.80
C VAL A 265 -7.79 -7.48 10.09
N LEU A 266 -6.87 -8.10 10.84
CA LEU A 266 -5.58 -7.52 11.16
C LEU A 266 -4.72 -7.28 9.91
N HIS A 267 -4.70 -8.23 8.97
CA HIS A 267 -4.03 -8.07 7.70
C HIS A 267 -4.67 -6.95 6.86
N ALA A 268 -6.00 -6.89 6.77
CA ALA A 268 -6.72 -5.82 6.07
C ALA A 268 -6.39 -4.44 6.65
N LEU A 269 -6.24 -4.34 7.98
CA LEU A 269 -5.80 -3.11 8.65
C LEU A 269 -4.31 -2.77 8.39
N GLN A 270 -3.44 -3.77 8.23
CA GLN A 270 -2.01 -3.57 7.95
C GLN A 270 -1.73 -3.14 6.50
N ILE A 271 -2.47 -3.69 5.53
CA ILE A 271 -2.33 -3.28 4.13
C ILE A 271 -2.95 -1.91 3.86
N MET A 272 -3.89 -1.49 4.71
CA MET A 272 -4.26 -0.10 4.81
C MET A 272 -3.17 0.66 5.57
N LYS A 273 -2.80 1.85 5.08
CA LYS A 273 -1.84 2.68 5.82
C LYS A 273 -2.47 3.11 7.14
N LEU A 274 -1.93 2.59 8.26
CA LEU A 274 -2.39 2.84 9.62
C LEU A 274 -2.58 4.33 9.97
N PRO A 275 -1.76 5.29 9.47
CA PRO A 275 -1.99 6.72 9.70
C PRO A 275 -3.30 7.26 9.12
N ALA A 276 -3.88 6.59 8.11
CA ALA A 276 -5.14 6.99 7.49
C ALA A 276 -6.36 6.79 8.41
N ASN A 277 -6.21 6.11 9.55
CA ASN A 277 -7.23 5.98 10.57
C ASN A 277 -6.59 6.14 11.95
N MET A 278 -6.83 7.27 12.61
CA MET A 278 -6.30 7.59 13.94
C MET A 278 -6.67 6.53 15.00
N ARG A 279 -7.71 5.72 14.77
CA ARG A 279 -8.16 4.64 15.66
C ARG A 279 -7.63 3.27 15.25
N ALA A 280 -6.89 3.14 14.15
CA ALA A 280 -6.38 1.86 13.68
C ALA A 280 -5.44 1.20 14.69
N GLU A 281 -4.57 1.97 15.33
CA GLU A 281 -3.68 1.45 16.39
C GLU A 281 -4.48 0.86 17.56
N HIS A 282 -5.52 1.58 18.01
CA HIS A 282 -6.42 1.10 19.05
C HIS A 282 -7.13 -0.21 18.64
N CYS A 283 -7.63 -0.29 17.40
CA CYS A 283 -8.28 -1.47 16.86
C CYS A 283 -7.31 -2.67 16.79
N VAL A 284 -6.10 -2.45 16.27
CA VAL A 284 -5.03 -3.47 16.21
C VAL A 284 -4.69 -3.97 17.62
N ARG A 285 -4.47 -3.04 18.55
CA ARG A 285 -4.16 -3.36 19.95
C ARG A 285 -5.28 -4.17 20.58
N ASN A 286 -6.55 -3.81 20.35
CA ASN A 286 -7.69 -4.55 20.87
C ASN A 286 -7.75 -5.99 20.32
N ILE A 287 -7.55 -6.19 19.02
CA ILE A 287 -7.52 -7.53 18.41
C ILE A 287 -6.44 -8.41 19.07
N ILE A 288 -5.25 -7.86 19.29
CA ILE A 288 -4.13 -8.58 19.92
C ILE A 288 -4.45 -8.87 21.39
N LEU A 289 -4.85 -7.87 22.17
CA LEU A 289 -5.09 -8.01 23.61
C LEU A 289 -6.33 -8.84 23.95
N SER A 290 -7.31 -8.92 23.06
CA SER A 290 -8.49 -9.78 23.19
C SER A 290 -8.24 -11.24 22.79
N THR A 291 -7.06 -11.55 22.27
CA THR A 291 -6.63 -12.90 21.89
C THR A 291 -5.72 -13.45 22.98
N LYS A 292 -6.03 -14.61 23.56
CA LYS A 292 -5.37 -15.12 24.77
C LYS A 292 -4.74 -16.49 24.53
N GLN A 293 -3.65 -16.77 25.26
CA GLN A 293 -3.02 -18.09 25.35
C GLN A 293 -2.70 -18.71 23.97
N ASP A 294 -3.22 -19.91 23.68
CA ASP A 294 -2.93 -20.68 22.47
C ASP A 294 -3.44 -19.96 21.22
N ASP A 295 -4.57 -19.25 21.30
CA ASP A 295 -5.10 -18.44 20.20
C ASP A 295 -4.14 -17.32 19.80
N LEU A 296 -3.37 -16.76 20.76
CA LEU A 296 -2.40 -15.70 20.46
C LEU A 296 -1.18 -16.27 19.75
N SER A 297 -0.74 -17.45 20.16
CA SER A 297 0.32 -18.21 19.50
C SER A 297 -0.09 -18.59 18.06
N GLU A 298 -1.34 -19.03 17.88
CA GLU A 298 -1.91 -19.33 16.55
C GLU A 298 -2.03 -18.06 15.70
N LEU A 299 -2.58 -16.97 16.25
CA LEU A 299 -2.69 -15.67 15.58
C LEU A 299 -1.32 -15.22 15.05
N LYS A 300 -0.29 -15.28 15.90
CA LYS A 300 1.07 -14.93 15.50
C LYS A 300 1.57 -15.84 14.37
N THR A 301 1.44 -17.14 14.52
CA THR A 301 1.91 -18.11 13.51
C THR A 301 1.23 -17.90 12.15
N LEU A 302 -0.07 -17.65 12.14
CA LEU A 302 -0.83 -17.37 10.92
C LEU A 302 -0.48 -16.00 10.31
N MET A 303 -0.22 -15.00 11.15
CA MET A 303 0.26 -13.69 10.70
C MET A 303 1.68 -13.73 10.13
N ASP A 304 2.54 -14.60 10.65
CA ASP A 304 3.90 -14.80 10.14
C ASP A 304 3.87 -15.60 8.82
N ALA A 305 2.99 -16.61 8.71
CA ALA A 305 2.82 -17.43 7.51
C ALA A 305 2.00 -16.76 6.38
N LYS A 306 1.54 -15.51 6.56
CA LYS A 306 0.74 -14.80 5.55
C LYS A 306 1.62 -14.50 4.32
N GLY A 307 1.23 -15.02 3.16
CA GLY A 307 2.01 -14.83 1.93
C GLY A 307 3.22 -15.75 1.78
N ASP A 308 3.48 -16.66 2.74
CA ASP A 308 4.40 -17.78 2.56
C ASP A 308 3.75 -18.81 1.63
N TYR A 309 3.86 -18.53 0.34
CA TYR A 309 3.66 -19.46 -0.74
C TYR A 309 5.00 -19.71 -1.41
N PHE A 310 5.30 -20.99 -1.64
CA PHE A 310 6.25 -21.44 -2.64
C PHE A 310 6.05 -20.70 -3.97
#